data_AF-X0BIR4-F1
#
_entry.id   AF-X0BIR4-F1
#
_cell.length_a   1.000
_cell.length_b   1.000
_cell.length_c   1.000
_cell.angle_alpha   90.00
_cell.angle_beta   90.00
_cell.angle_gamma   90.00
#
_symmetry.space_group_name_H-M   'P 1'
#
loop_
_entity.id
_entity.type
_entity.pdbx_description
1 polymer ?
#
loop_
_entity_poly.entity_id
_entity_poly.type
_entity_poly.pdbx_seq_one_letter_code
_entity_poly.pdbx_strand_id
1 'polypeptide(L)'
;MRLRKALKAKYNLDNISHVSYALAVNVHYTAENTYPGTEGSISRPVCLLTDRNRVAGEFYRSNYTFYPLGFHPAYGNFTSDRPPAFLDSDLFTIMKENISHQNQGADILSFSFFQGYSNLKQSIRHGPHDLLASHGLATAALTIPSTEAQRTAQLKDKQQQLLAQRVEAAMQANKFAFRFEQVISIDAPRLVRHRRNFSSVLQPIFQLMRLFLKEKQLYAGILRRFNPDIFPGVIVAFARVIEAAIAEIDRRFREARSKGLGMALSEGIAALDRLGNFCFTGDPRVLPTKVIRLLGTMDSLKTCGWPFISPRMLDIREGQGLVNLVGWPQLSNGRPVLMHVASLEYHYDRTVASNRHSQLWFAELGGRSIDGMDRMITFLHEVFQDLWIPETVAFIARQVRRGLNRGVCSGGRSGVGEHGDVNIGNEESAQAMIALEAWEARDSPFKTSHFEKLSAEVLKFDNHSINKSKIVLKTRRDFAEEIFIALIEGGRKGNPGVKSIAPTHSTWPSILRAAI
;
A
#
# COMPACT_ATOMS: atom_id res chain seq x y z
N MET A 1 2.10 0.61 -43.52
CA MET A 1 1.28 -0.46 -44.15
C MET A 1 1.07 -1.70 -43.28
N ARG A 2 2.07 -2.20 -42.51
CA ARG A 2 1.94 -3.44 -41.72
C ARG A 2 0.89 -3.37 -40.60
N LEU A 3 0.84 -2.29 -39.82
CA LEU A 3 -0.14 -2.11 -38.73
C LEU A 3 -1.60 -2.19 -39.20
N ARG A 4 -1.94 -1.45 -40.28
CA ARG A 4 -3.29 -1.48 -40.87
C ARG A 4 -3.71 -2.89 -41.28
N LYS A 5 -2.80 -3.65 -41.89
CA LYS A 5 -3.08 -5.03 -42.34
C LYS A 5 -3.34 -5.95 -41.14
N ALA A 6 -2.53 -5.81 -40.08
CA ALA A 6 -2.71 -6.57 -38.84
C ALA A 6 -4.03 -6.25 -38.14
N LEU A 7 -4.41 -4.97 -38.03
CA LEU A 7 -5.67 -4.56 -37.40
C LEU A 7 -6.89 -5.06 -38.18
N LYS A 8 -6.86 -4.95 -39.53
CA LYS A 8 -7.92 -5.47 -40.41
C LYS A 8 -8.10 -6.99 -40.30
N ALA A 9 -7.01 -7.73 -40.08
CA ALA A 9 -7.08 -9.18 -39.92
C ALA A 9 -7.65 -9.60 -38.56
N LYS A 10 -7.50 -8.75 -37.53
CA LYS A 10 -7.87 -9.09 -36.15
C LYS A 10 -9.23 -8.54 -35.72
N TYR A 11 -9.70 -7.45 -36.33
CA TYR A 11 -10.85 -6.70 -35.84
C TYR A 11 -11.78 -6.29 -36.98
N ASN A 12 -13.09 -6.40 -36.73
CA ASN A 12 -14.14 -5.84 -37.58
C ASN A 12 -14.64 -4.51 -36.98
N LEU A 13 -14.45 -3.40 -37.68
CA LEU A 13 -14.85 -2.06 -37.22
C LEU A 13 -16.36 -1.86 -37.12
N ASP A 14 -17.17 -2.62 -37.86
CA ASP A 14 -18.63 -2.51 -37.77
C ASP A 14 -19.19 -2.99 -36.43
N ASN A 15 -18.43 -3.83 -35.72
CA ASN A 15 -18.80 -4.38 -34.42
C ASN A 15 -18.09 -3.66 -33.26
N ILE A 16 -17.49 -2.51 -33.51
CA ILE A 16 -16.74 -1.73 -32.52
C ILE A 16 -17.46 -0.41 -32.29
N SER A 17 -17.77 -0.10 -31.03
CA SER A 17 -18.30 1.20 -30.65
C SER A 17 -17.21 2.26 -30.69
N HIS A 18 -16.11 2.07 -29.96
CA HIS A 18 -15.05 3.07 -29.85
C HIS A 18 -13.67 2.44 -30.04
N VAL A 19 -12.79 3.18 -30.71
CA VAL A 19 -11.36 2.86 -30.79
C VAL A 19 -10.59 3.93 -30.05
N SER A 20 -9.89 3.54 -28.99
CA SER A 20 -9.03 4.42 -28.21
C SER A 20 -7.59 3.91 -28.25
N TYR A 21 -6.63 4.81 -28.47
CA TYR A 21 -5.21 4.49 -28.43
C TYR A 21 -4.40 5.65 -27.86
N ALA A 22 -3.32 5.30 -27.15
CA ALA A 22 -2.38 6.27 -26.59
C ALA A 22 -1.16 6.41 -27.50
N LEU A 23 -0.97 7.58 -28.11
CA LEU A 23 0.23 7.88 -28.88
C LEU A 23 1.31 8.41 -27.94
N ALA A 24 2.44 7.72 -27.91
CA ALA A 24 3.58 8.08 -27.08
C ALA A 24 4.72 8.69 -27.90
N VAL A 25 5.30 9.78 -27.37
CA VAL A 25 6.43 10.49 -27.95
C VAL A 25 7.54 10.55 -26.91
N ASN A 26 8.75 10.11 -27.29
CA ASN A 26 9.94 10.22 -26.45
C ASN A 26 10.80 11.37 -26.93
N VAL A 27 11.00 12.37 -26.08
CA VAL A 27 11.89 13.50 -26.32
C VAL A 27 13.26 13.19 -25.72
N HIS A 28 14.27 13.16 -26.58
CA HIS A 28 15.67 13.02 -26.19
C HIS A 28 16.37 14.37 -26.37
N TYR A 29 17.32 14.67 -25.49
CA TYR A 29 18.18 15.83 -25.63
C TYR A 29 19.64 15.44 -25.38
N THR A 30 20.52 15.97 -26.21
CA THR A 30 21.97 15.79 -26.15
C THR A 30 22.62 17.16 -26.11
N ALA A 31 23.47 17.40 -25.11
CA ALA A 31 24.28 18.61 -25.05
C ALA A 31 25.58 18.40 -25.81
N GLU A 32 25.94 19.37 -26.65
CA GLU A 32 27.25 19.44 -27.29
C GLU A 32 28.26 19.99 -26.29
N ASN A 33 29.42 19.34 -26.19
CA ASN A 33 30.49 19.73 -25.29
C ASN A 33 31.14 21.02 -25.82
N THR A 34 30.81 22.17 -25.25
CA THR A 34 31.34 23.48 -25.67
C THR A 34 32.71 23.73 -25.05
N TYR A 35 33.67 22.83 -25.30
CA TYR A 35 35.09 23.11 -25.04
C TYR A 35 35.81 23.28 -26.37
N PRO A 36 36.25 24.51 -26.73
CA PRO A 36 37.02 24.72 -27.94
C PRO A 36 38.40 24.06 -27.77
N GLY A 37 38.65 22.94 -28.47
CA GLY A 37 39.99 22.35 -28.56
C GLY A 37 40.09 20.82 -28.51
N THR A 38 39.01 20.08 -28.21
CA THR A 38 39.02 18.61 -28.29
C THR A 38 38.25 18.14 -29.51
N GLU A 39 38.97 17.78 -30.58
CA GLU A 39 38.45 17.00 -31.69
C GLU A 39 37.94 15.65 -31.14
N GLY A 40 36.61 15.51 -31.10
CA GLY A 40 35.90 14.40 -30.47
C GLY A 40 34.76 14.90 -29.60
N SER A 41 33.73 15.50 -30.20
CA SER A 41 32.55 15.94 -29.47
C SER A 41 31.79 14.71 -28.94
N ILE A 42 32.02 14.38 -27.66
CA ILE A 42 31.20 13.38 -26.97
C ILE A 42 29.91 14.09 -26.56
N SER A 43 28.90 14.01 -27.41
CA SER A 43 27.54 14.45 -27.11
C SER A 43 27.04 13.73 -25.86
N ARG A 44 26.82 14.46 -24.76
CA ARG A 44 26.33 13.88 -23.50
C ARG A 44 24.80 13.95 -23.44
N PRO A 45 24.12 12.82 -23.14
CA PRO A 45 22.69 12.82 -22.97
C PRO A 45 22.31 13.60 -21.70
N VAL A 46 21.19 14.31 -21.76
CA VAL A 46 20.72 15.19 -20.68
C VAL A 46 19.39 14.68 -20.18
N CYS A 47 19.16 14.79 -18.87
CA CYS A 47 17.88 14.44 -18.28
C CYS A 47 16.88 15.58 -18.40
N LEU A 48 15.62 15.20 -18.60
CA LEU A 48 14.52 16.13 -18.82
C LEU A 48 13.44 15.90 -17.76
N LEU A 49 12.92 16.99 -17.21
CA LEU A 49 11.72 17.04 -16.38
C LEU A 49 10.84 18.20 -16.84
N THR A 50 9.55 18.19 -16.48
CA THR A 50 8.73 19.39 -16.73
C THR A 50 8.94 20.44 -15.66
N ASP A 51 8.79 21.70 -16.07
CA ASP A 51 8.67 22.85 -15.18
C ASP A 51 7.20 23.10 -14.83
N ARG A 52 6.87 23.10 -13.54
CA ARG A 52 5.50 23.27 -13.02
C ARG A 52 4.84 24.56 -13.49
N ASN A 53 5.58 25.67 -13.53
CA ASN A 53 5.02 26.96 -13.91
C ASN A 53 4.72 27.02 -15.41
N ARG A 54 5.58 26.39 -16.22
CA ARG A 54 5.35 26.26 -17.67
C ARG A 54 4.16 25.35 -17.96
N VAL A 55 4.07 24.22 -17.26
CA VAL A 55 2.89 23.34 -17.33
C VAL A 55 1.63 24.08 -16.89
N ALA A 56 1.68 24.87 -15.80
CA ALA A 56 0.53 25.66 -15.36
C ALA A 56 0.06 26.66 -16.43
N GLY A 57 0.99 27.24 -17.21
CA GLY A 57 0.67 28.09 -18.36
C GLY A 57 -0.06 27.34 -19.48
N GLU A 58 0.42 26.15 -19.85
CA GLU A 58 -0.19 25.32 -20.90
C GLU A 58 -1.58 24.76 -20.53
N PHE A 59 -1.84 24.61 -19.24
CA PHE A 59 -3.10 24.07 -18.70
C PHE A 59 -3.90 25.12 -17.94
N TYR A 60 -3.76 26.40 -18.29
CA TYR A 60 -4.52 27.49 -17.67
C TYR A 60 -6.04 27.18 -17.72
N ARG A 61 -6.71 27.26 -16.56
CA ARG A 61 -8.14 26.88 -16.36
C ARG A 61 -8.48 25.41 -16.63
N SER A 62 -7.48 24.53 -16.62
CA SER A 62 -7.66 23.09 -16.82
C SER A 62 -7.25 22.28 -15.59
N ASN A 63 -7.89 21.12 -15.41
CA ASN A 63 -7.60 20.23 -14.30
C ASN A 63 -6.38 19.37 -14.66
N TYR A 64 -5.24 19.66 -14.04
CA TYR A 64 -4.05 18.84 -14.16
C TYR A 64 -3.51 18.48 -12.78
N THR A 65 -2.84 17.33 -12.70
CA THR A 65 -2.14 16.89 -11.50
C THR A 65 -0.64 16.92 -11.76
N PHE A 66 0.10 17.59 -10.89
CA PHE A 66 1.56 17.66 -10.95
C PHE A 66 2.18 16.74 -9.89
N TYR A 67 3.20 15.99 -10.28
CA TYR A 67 3.91 15.02 -9.46
C TYR A 67 5.38 15.43 -9.34
N PRO A 68 5.77 16.13 -8.25
CA PRO A 68 7.15 16.55 -8.04
C PRO A 68 8.08 15.34 -7.91
N LEU A 69 9.30 15.45 -8.43
CA LEU A 69 10.31 14.38 -8.34
C LEU A 69 11.50 14.83 -7.50
N GLY A 70 12.04 13.91 -6.68
CA GLY A 70 13.15 14.23 -5.78
C GLY A 70 12.81 15.32 -4.76
N PHE A 71 11.54 15.37 -4.33
CA PHE A 71 10.96 16.40 -3.46
C PHE A 71 10.93 17.84 -4.03
N HIS A 72 11.43 18.07 -5.25
CA HIS A 72 11.49 19.43 -5.80
C HIS A 72 10.10 19.92 -6.27
N PRO A 73 9.54 21.01 -5.72
CA PRO A 73 8.16 21.42 -5.99
C PRO A 73 7.93 21.97 -7.41
N ALA A 74 9.00 22.40 -8.08
CA ALA A 74 8.92 22.99 -9.42
C ALA A 74 9.16 22.00 -10.57
N TYR A 75 9.72 20.81 -10.32
CA TYR A 75 10.15 19.91 -11.39
C TYR A 75 9.61 18.49 -11.20
N GLY A 76 9.09 17.89 -12.26
CA GLY A 76 8.48 16.57 -12.12
C GLY A 76 7.78 16.03 -13.35
N ASN A 77 6.73 15.24 -13.07
CA ASN A 77 5.82 14.65 -14.05
C ASN A 77 4.43 15.28 -13.90
N PHE A 78 3.53 15.04 -14.85
CA PHE A 78 2.16 15.53 -14.75
C PHE A 78 1.18 14.66 -15.55
N THR A 79 -0.09 14.78 -15.20
CA THR A 79 -1.24 14.22 -15.92
C THR A 79 -2.31 15.30 -16.07
N SER A 80 -3.12 15.21 -17.12
CA SER A 80 -4.20 16.13 -17.41
C SER A 80 -5.35 15.35 -18.05
N ASP A 81 -6.58 15.80 -17.79
CA ASP A 81 -7.78 15.28 -18.46
C ASP A 81 -7.90 15.78 -19.91
N ARG A 82 -7.14 16.83 -20.24
CA ARG A 82 -7.13 17.52 -21.52
C ARG A 82 -5.73 17.65 -22.12
N PRO A 83 -5.62 17.84 -23.44
CA PRO A 83 -4.35 18.13 -24.10
C PRO A 83 -3.80 19.52 -23.70
N PRO A 84 -2.47 19.74 -23.82
CA PRO A 84 -1.86 21.05 -23.60
C PRO A 84 -2.28 22.05 -24.69
N ALA A 85 -2.27 23.34 -24.37
CA ALA A 85 -2.69 24.40 -25.28
C ALA A 85 -1.98 24.34 -26.64
N PHE A 86 -0.66 24.11 -26.67
CA PHE A 86 0.11 23.98 -27.93
C PHE A 86 -0.34 22.83 -28.86
N LEU A 87 -1.10 21.84 -28.37
CA LEU A 87 -1.74 20.83 -29.21
C LEU A 87 -3.21 21.17 -29.51
N ASP A 88 -3.90 21.78 -28.56
CA ASP A 88 -5.35 22.02 -28.62
C ASP A 88 -5.72 23.20 -29.53
N SER A 89 -5.01 24.33 -29.41
CA SER A 89 -5.36 25.59 -30.08
C SER A 89 -5.33 25.52 -31.60
N ASP A 90 -4.38 24.78 -32.15
CA ASP A 90 -4.12 24.77 -33.59
C ASP A 90 -4.35 23.38 -34.21
N LEU A 91 -3.67 22.36 -33.70
CA LEU A 91 -3.70 21.04 -34.35
C LEU A 91 -5.03 20.31 -34.12
N PHE A 92 -5.45 20.15 -32.87
CA PHE A 92 -6.59 19.30 -32.54
C PHE A 92 -7.93 19.89 -32.95
N THR A 93 -8.07 21.21 -32.88
CA THR A 93 -9.25 21.91 -33.40
C THR A 93 -9.39 21.67 -34.91
N ILE A 94 -8.31 21.90 -35.68
CA ILE A 94 -8.30 21.64 -37.14
C ILE A 94 -8.52 20.17 -37.46
N MET A 95 -7.98 19.24 -36.67
CA MET A 95 -8.18 17.80 -36.87
C MET A 95 -9.63 17.38 -36.65
N LYS A 96 -10.27 17.89 -35.58
CA LYS A 96 -11.69 17.64 -35.29
C LYS A 96 -12.58 18.17 -36.41
N GLU A 97 -12.37 19.42 -36.83
CA GLU A 97 -13.14 20.04 -37.92
C GLU A 97 -12.99 19.28 -39.23
N ASN A 98 -11.75 18.92 -39.62
CA ASN A 98 -11.51 18.17 -40.84
C ASN A 98 -12.17 16.79 -40.84
N ILE A 99 -12.08 16.05 -39.72
CA ILE A 99 -12.71 14.73 -39.61
C ILE A 99 -14.23 14.87 -39.55
N SER A 100 -14.75 15.87 -38.85
CA SER A 100 -16.19 16.15 -38.79
C SER A 100 -16.75 16.48 -40.18
N HIS A 101 -16.14 17.42 -40.90
CA HIS A 101 -16.52 17.78 -42.27
C HIS A 101 -16.51 16.57 -43.21
N GLN A 102 -15.47 15.73 -43.11
CA GLN A 102 -15.34 14.50 -43.89
C GLN A 102 -16.39 13.42 -43.57
N ASN A 103 -17.11 13.56 -42.47
CA ASN A 103 -18.13 12.63 -42.01
C ASN A 103 -19.45 13.37 -41.74
N GLN A 104 -19.82 14.31 -42.61
CA GLN A 104 -21.14 14.96 -42.61
C GLN A 104 -21.44 15.75 -41.32
N GLY A 105 -20.43 16.36 -40.71
CA GLY A 105 -20.58 17.17 -39.50
C GLY A 105 -20.62 16.37 -38.20
N ALA A 106 -20.42 15.04 -38.25
CA ALA A 106 -20.45 14.20 -37.05
C ALA A 106 -19.21 14.44 -36.16
N ASP A 107 -19.44 14.64 -34.86
CA ASP A 107 -18.37 14.71 -33.87
C ASP A 107 -17.85 13.30 -33.54
N ILE A 108 -16.70 12.96 -34.09
CA ILE A 108 -16.16 11.58 -34.08
C ILE A 108 -14.86 11.48 -33.28
N LEU A 109 -14.08 12.56 -33.23
CA LEU A 109 -12.71 12.55 -32.73
C LEU A 109 -12.63 13.30 -31.41
N SER A 110 -12.18 12.60 -30.37
CA SER A 110 -11.90 13.21 -29.07
C SER A 110 -10.45 13.00 -28.66
N PHE A 111 -9.89 14.03 -28.02
CA PHE A 111 -8.59 14.00 -27.37
C PHE A 111 -8.85 14.11 -25.88
N SER A 112 -8.47 13.07 -25.16
CA SER A 112 -8.70 12.99 -23.72
C SER A 112 -7.35 13.02 -22.99
N PHE A 113 -7.19 12.14 -22.00
CA PHE A 113 -6.07 12.07 -21.09
C PHE A 113 -4.71 12.32 -21.73
N PHE A 114 -3.96 13.24 -21.14
CA PHE A 114 -2.59 13.55 -21.51
C PHE A 114 -1.66 13.35 -20.31
N GLN A 115 -0.48 12.77 -20.54
CA GLN A 115 0.52 12.64 -19.48
C GLN A 115 1.94 12.89 -19.97
N GLY A 116 2.74 13.51 -19.12
CA GLY A 116 4.16 13.71 -19.33
C GLY A 116 4.95 13.11 -18.19
N TYR A 117 5.90 12.22 -18.48
CA TYR A 117 6.74 11.61 -17.45
C TYR A 117 8.14 11.24 -17.94
N SER A 118 9.13 11.33 -17.05
CA SER A 118 10.48 10.82 -17.32
C SER A 118 10.46 9.30 -17.50
N ASN A 119 11.18 8.77 -18.48
CA ASN A 119 11.26 7.31 -18.70
C ASN A 119 11.90 6.55 -17.54
N LEU A 120 12.58 7.24 -16.61
CA LEU A 120 12.96 6.68 -15.31
C LEU A 120 11.75 6.16 -14.51
N LYS A 121 10.56 6.74 -14.71
CA LYS A 121 9.31 6.22 -14.17
C LYS A 121 9.06 4.78 -14.63
N GLN A 122 9.43 4.39 -15.86
CA GLN A 122 9.26 3.02 -16.36
C GLN A 122 10.18 2.02 -15.65
N SER A 123 11.41 2.44 -15.31
CA SER A 123 12.31 1.63 -14.46
C SER A 123 11.82 1.52 -13.02
N ILE A 124 10.91 2.39 -12.58
CA ILE A 124 10.35 2.42 -11.23
C ILE A 124 8.94 1.81 -11.18
N ARG A 125 8.27 1.58 -12.34
CA ARG A 125 6.88 1.13 -12.37
C ARG A 125 6.70 -0.16 -11.59
N HIS A 126 6.03 -0.01 -10.47
CA HIS A 126 5.30 -1.03 -9.78
C HIS A 126 3.85 -1.04 -10.31
N GLY A 127 3.09 -2.12 -10.10
CA GLY A 127 1.71 -2.23 -10.55
C GLY A 127 0.79 -1.20 -9.87
N PRO A 128 -0.46 -1.02 -10.34
CA PRO A 128 -1.44 -0.12 -9.70
C PRO A 128 -1.65 -0.42 -8.20
N HIS A 129 -1.44 -1.68 -7.81
CA HIS A 129 -1.54 -2.12 -6.43
C HIS A 129 -0.36 -1.66 -5.57
N ASP A 130 0.81 -1.38 -6.12
CA ASP A 130 2.02 -1.11 -5.32
C ASP A 130 2.20 0.37 -4.90
N LEU A 131 1.28 1.26 -5.31
CA LEU A 131 1.38 2.72 -5.14
C LEU A 131 0.52 3.28 -4.00
N LEU A 132 -0.20 2.43 -3.26
CA LEU A 132 -1.06 2.87 -2.18
C LEU A 132 -0.27 3.13 -0.89
N ALA A 133 -0.72 4.12 -0.10
CA ALA A 133 -0.17 4.51 1.20
C ALA A 133 -0.09 3.36 2.24
N SER A 134 -0.72 2.22 1.94
CA SER A 134 -0.78 1.01 2.74
C SER A 134 0.36 0.01 2.46
N HIS A 135 1.24 0.23 1.49
CA HIS A 135 2.24 -0.79 1.08
C HIS A 135 3.65 -0.60 1.63
N GLY A 136 3.85 0.16 2.71
CA GLY A 136 5.15 0.27 3.36
C GLY A 136 5.68 -1.12 3.77
N LEU A 137 6.45 -1.78 2.91
CA LEU A 137 6.87 -3.17 3.12
C LEU A 137 7.92 -3.23 4.22
N ALA A 138 8.80 -2.22 4.32
CA ALA A 138 9.71 -2.12 5.45
C ALA A 138 8.95 -1.78 6.73
N THR A 139 7.92 -0.93 6.65
CA THR A 139 7.00 -0.64 7.75
C THR A 139 6.33 -1.92 8.24
N ALA A 140 5.71 -2.70 7.36
CA ALA A 140 5.03 -3.92 7.74
C ALA A 140 5.99 -4.97 8.31
N ALA A 141 7.18 -5.12 7.72
CA ALA A 141 8.19 -6.09 8.18
C ALA A 141 8.79 -5.74 9.54
N LEU A 142 9.00 -4.46 9.83
CA LEU A 142 9.69 -3.99 11.03
C LEU A 142 8.76 -3.68 12.21
N THR A 143 7.45 -3.66 11.98
CA THR A 143 6.47 -3.30 13.03
C THR A 143 5.72 -4.48 13.62
N ILE A 144 5.97 -5.71 13.13
CA ILE A 144 5.52 -6.96 13.76
C ILE A 144 6.60 -7.60 14.63
N PRO A 145 6.23 -8.40 15.66
CA PRO A 145 7.19 -9.16 16.46
C PRO A 145 8.05 -10.10 15.61
N SER A 146 9.32 -10.28 15.99
CA SER A 146 10.31 -11.08 15.23
C SER A 146 9.90 -12.54 15.01
N THR A 147 9.02 -13.09 15.84
CA THR A 147 8.47 -14.45 15.71
C THR A 147 7.50 -14.59 14.53
N GLU A 148 6.88 -13.49 14.09
CA GLU A 148 5.92 -13.44 12.98
C GLU A 148 6.58 -12.94 11.68
N ALA A 149 7.76 -12.30 11.79
CA ALA A 149 8.46 -11.60 10.70
C ALA A 149 9.21 -12.50 9.70
N GLN A 150 9.31 -13.82 9.94
CA GLN A 150 10.17 -14.72 9.15
C GLN A 150 9.81 -14.82 7.66
N ARG A 151 8.59 -14.46 7.24
CA ARG A 151 8.19 -14.48 5.82
C ARG A 151 8.56 -13.22 5.03
N THR A 152 8.88 -12.10 5.68
CA THR A 152 8.94 -10.77 5.00
C THR A 152 10.37 -10.24 4.83
N ALA A 153 11.33 -10.75 5.62
CA ALA A 153 12.74 -10.35 5.53
C ALA A 153 13.36 -10.60 4.13
N GLN A 154 12.97 -11.68 3.44
CA GLN A 154 13.48 -12.00 2.10
C GLN A 154 12.89 -11.11 0.98
N LEU A 155 11.72 -10.51 1.19
CA LEU A 155 11.09 -9.59 0.24
C LEU A 155 11.66 -8.17 0.36
N LYS A 156 12.03 -7.77 1.58
CA LYS A 156 12.65 -6.47 1.93
C LYS A 156 13.97 -6.24 1.20
N ASP A 157 14.89 -7.19 1.27
CA ASP A 157 16.24 -7.05 0.70
C ASP A 157 16.20 -6.98 -0.83
N LYS A 158 15.28 -7.72 -1.46
CA LYS A 158 15.14 -7.71 -2.92
C LYS A 158 14.56 -6.39 -3.44
N GLN A 159 13.50 -5.86 -2.84
CA GLN A 159 12.72 -4.79 -3.51
C GLN A 159 13.38 -3.40 -3.48
N GLN A 160 14.06 -3.04 -2.39
CA GLN A 160 14.68 -1.70 -2.24
C GLN A 160 16.04 -1.60 -2.95
N GLN A 161 16.90 -2.63 -2.85
CA GLN A 161 18.15 -2.69 -3.62
C GLN A 161 17.88 -2.67 -5.13
N LEU A 162 16.82 -3.34 -5.58
CA LEU A 162 16.42 -3.31 -6.98
C LEU A 162 16.03 -1.91 -7.45
N LEU A 163 15.51 -1.01 -6.61
CA LEU A 163 15.04 0.30 -7.08
C LEU A 163 16.19 1.27 -7.38
N ALA A 164 17.14 1.42 -6.44
CA ALA A 164 18.33 2.22 -6.66
C ALA A 164 19.17 1.63 -7.81
N GLN A 165 19.36 0.30 -7.84
CA GLN A 165 20.08 -0.38 -8.92
C GLN A 165 19.38 -0.22 -10.28
N ARG A 166 18.04 -0.20 -10.33
CA ARG A 166 17.30 0.01 -11.59
C ARG A 166 17.44 1.44 -12.11
N VAL A 167 17.46 2.43 -11.22
CA VAL A 167 17.73 3.83 -11.60
C VAL A 167 19.17 3.98 -12.06
N GLU A 168 20.14 3.42 -11.32
CA GLU A 168 21.55 3.41 -11.71
C GLU A 168 21.80 2.67 -13.03
N ALA A 169 21.15 1.52 -13.26
CA ALA A 169 21.21 0.80 -14.54
C ALA A 169 20.58 1.61 -15.69
N ALA A 170 19.50 2.35 -15.43
CA ALA A 170 18.91 3.26 -16.41
C ALA A 170 19.83 4.47 -16.70
N MET A 171 20.58 4.94 -15.70
CA MET A 171 21.62 5.95 -15.86
C MET A 171 22.76 5.42 -16.74
N GLN A 172 23.27 4.22 -16.46
CA GLN A 172 24.32 3.56 -17.26
C GLN A 172 23.87 3.32 -18.70
N ALA A 173 22.60 2.98 -18.90
CA ALA A 173 22.02 2.79 -20.23
C ALA A 173 21.63 4.10 -20.95
N ASN A 174 21.90 5.28 -20.36
CA ASN A 174 21.59 6.60 -20.90
C ASN A 174 20.11 6.79 -21.32
N LYS A 175 19.18 6.14 -20.62
CA LYS A 175 17.73 6.15 -20.95
C LYS A 175 17.00 7.34 -20.30
N PHE A 176 17.32 8.56 -20.74
CA PHE A 176 16.83 9.80 -20.11
C PHE A 176 15.68 10.51 -20.83
N ALA A 177 15.04 9.86 -21.81
CA ALA A 177 13.96 10.50 -22.55
C ALA A 177 12.79 10.90 -21.65
N PHE A 178 12.18 12.04 -21.97
CA PHE A 178 10.90 12.44 -21.42
C PHE A 178 9.79 11.99 -22.34
N ARG A 179 8.79 11.29 -21.80
CA ARG A 179 7.71 10.69 -22.57
C ARG A 179 6.43 11.49 -22.40
N PHE A 180 5.85 11.90 -23.52
CA PHE A 180 4.49 12.44 -23.59
C PHE A 180 3.56 11.37 -24.14
N GLU A 181 2.36 11.26 -23.60
CA GLU A 181 1.32 10.38 -24.13
C GLU A 181 0.00 11.13 -24.27
N GLN A 182 -0.58 11.06 -25.47
CA GLN A 182 -1.90 11.59 -25.78
C GLN A 182 -2.86 10.43 -26.08
N VAL A 183 -3.98 10.36 -25.37
CA VAL A 183 -5.06 9.44 -25.69
C VAL A 183 -5.95 10.05 -26.77
N ILE A 184 -6.17 9.30 -27.84
CA ILE A 184 -7.04 9.65 -28.96
C ILE A 184 -8.16 8.62 -29.03
N SER A 185 -9.38 9.10 -29.15
CA SER A 185 -10.58 8.26 -29.19
C SER A 185 -11.43 8.60 -30.41
N ILE A 186 -11.90 7.55 -31.08
CA ILE A 186 -12.70 7.63 -32.30
C ILE A 186 -14.00 6.84 -32.12
N ASP A 187 -15.12 7.52 -32.36
CA ASP A 187 -16.44 6.90 -32.42
C ASP A 187 -16.62 6.22 -33.79
N ALA A 188 -16.52 4.89 -33.82
CA ALA A 188 -16.56 4.12 -35.06
C ALA A 188 -17.96 4.06 -35.71
N PRO A 189 -19.07 3.94 -34.96
CA PRO A 189 -20.42 4.06 -35.50
C PRO A 189 -20.69 5.38 -36.22
N ARG A 190 -20.17 6.50 -35.72
CA ARG A 190 -20.38 7.83 -36.32
C ARG A 190 -19.56 8.07 -37.60
N LEU A 191 -18.59 7.22 -37.92
CA LEU A 191 -17.91 7.25 -39.23
C LEU A 191 -18.89 6.88 -40.35
N VAL A 192 -18.88 7.64 -41.44
CA VAL A 192 -19.65 7.28 -42.65
C VAL A 192 -19.17 5.94 -43.21
N ARG A 193 -20.09 5.12 -43.75
CA ARG A 193 -19.81 3.71 -44.13
C ARG A 193 -18.53 3.51 -44.96
N HIS A 194 -18.31 4.33 -45.99
CA HIS A 194 -17.13 4.22 -46.86
C HIS A 194 -15.80 4.61 -46.16
N ARG A 195 -15.87 5.38 -45.06
CA ARG A 195 -14.72 5.80 -44.24
C ARG A 195 -14.56 4.99 -42.96
N ARG A 196 -15.48 4.08 -42.63
CA ARG A 196 -15.36 3.18 -41.48
C ARG A 196 -14.31 2.08 -41.74
N ASN A 197 -13.06 2.50 -41.76
CA ASN A 197 -11.92 1.64 -42.03
C ASN A 197 -10.71 2.09 -41.21
N PHE A 198 -9.76 1.18 -41.00
CA PHE A 198 -8.57 1.47 -40.19
C PHE A 198 -7.65 2.55 -40.78
N SER A 199 -7.81 2.97 -42.04
CA SER A 199 -7.03 4.11 -42.57
C SER A 199 -7.53 5.41 -41.93
N SER A 200 -8.85 5.60 -41.84
CA SER A 200 -9.46 6.76 -41.16
C SER A 200 -9.16 6.75 -39.66
N VAL A 201 -9.22 5.57 -39.02
CA VAL A 201 -8.93 5.41 -37.59
C VAL A 201 -7.49 5.78 -37.25
N LEU A 202 -6.53 5.45 -38.12
CA LEU A 202 -5.11 5.72 -37.90
C LEU A 202 -4.68 7.11 -38.43
N GLN A 203 -5.54 7.81 -39.17
CA GLN A 203 -5.21 9.12 -39.76
C GLN A 203 -4.72 10.14 -38.72
N PRO A 204 -5.32 10.26 -37.52
CA PRO A 204 -4.86 11.20 -36.51
C PRO A 204 -3.40 11.00 -36.08
N ILE A 205 -2.92 9.75 -36.06
CA ILE A 205 -1.54 9.42 -35.67
C ILE A 205 -0.53 10.14 -36.56
N PHE A 206 -0.78 10.17 -37.88
CA PHE A 206 0.16 10.75 -38.83
C PHE A 206 0.29 12.26 -38.68
N GLN A 207 -0.79 12.96 -38.30
CA GLN A 207 -0.75 14.40 -38.08
C GLN A 207 0.08 14.74 -36.83
N LEU A 208 -0.11 13.99 -35.75
CA LEU A 208 0.71 14.14 -34.54
C LEU A 208 2.18 13.77 -34.77
N MET A 209 2.46 12.70 -35.52
CA MET A 209 3.83 12.37 -35.92
C MET A 209 4.46 13.49 -36.75
N ARG A 210 3.71 14.08 -37.68
CA ARG A 210 4.19 15.20 -38.51
C ARG A 210 4.48 16.43 -37.65
N LEU A 211 3.60 16.79 -36.73
CA LEU A 211 3.83 17.89 -35.78
C LEU A 211 5.10 17.62 -34.98
N PHE A 212 5.23 16.44 -34.37
CA PHE A 212 6.43 16.10 -33.59
C PHE A 212 7.72 16.18 -34.41
N LEU A 213 7.71 15.75 -35.68
CA LEU A 213 8.89 15.79 -36.53
C LEU A 213 9.25 17.19 -37.01
N LYS A 214 8.26 18.07 -37.25
CA LYS A 214 8.46 19.43 -37.78
C LYS A 214 8.63 20.49 -36.69
N GLU A 215 7.89 20.38 -35.60
CA GLU A 215 7.72 21.41 -34.57
C GLU A 215 8.18 20.90 -33.19
N LYS A 216 9.35 20.24 -33.16
CA LYS A 216 9.96 19.67 -31.96
C LYS A 216 10.06 20.65 -30.78
N GLN A 217 10.16 21.94 -31.08
CA GLN A 217 10.33 23.01 -30.08
C GLN A 217 9.10 23.19 -29.19
N LEU A 218 7.89 22.87 -29.66
CA LEU A 218 6.66 22.95 -28.86
C LEU A 218 6.76 22.06 -27.62
N TYR A 219 7.24 20.83 -27.80
CA TYR A 219 7.44 19.89 -26.70
C TYR A 219 8.59 20.30 -25.77
N ALA A 220 9.58 21.04 -26.27
CA ALA A 220 10.68 21.55 -25.46
C ALA A 220 10.27 22.72 -24.55
N GLY A 221 9.19 23.44 -24.89
CA GLY A 221 8.72 24.62 -24.17
C GLY A 221 8.50 24.38 -22.68
N ILE A 222 7.92 23.24 -22.30
CA ILE A 222 7.62 22.89 -20.90
C ILE A 222 8.74 22.12 -20.19
N LEU A 223 9.81 21.76 -20.89
CA LEU A 223 10.88 20.91 -20.38
C LEU A 223 12.04 21.73 -19.81
N ARG A 224 12.59 21.26 -18.70
CA ARG A 224 13.83 21.73 -18.09
C ARG A 224 14.89 20.64 -18.19
N ARG A 225 16.12 21.08 -18.47
CA ARG A 225 17.31 20.25 -18.65
C ARG A 225 18.05 20.10 -17.33
N PHE A 226 18.51 18.89 -17.04
CA PHE A 226 19.30 18.55 -15.87
C PHE A 226 20.51 17.72 -16.27
N ASN A 227 21.66 18.01 -15.67
CA ASN A 227 22.80 17.10 -15.74
C ASN A 227 22.37 15.75 -15.10
N PRO A 228 22.63 14.60 -15.77
CA PRO A 228 22.45 13.27 -15.19
C PRO A 228 22.99 13.09 -13.77
N ASP A 229 24.11 13.77 -13.44
CA ASP A 229 24.71 13.76 -12.10
C ASP A 229 23.82 14.44 -11.04
N ILE A 230 23.03 15.43 -11.44
CA ILE A 230 22.07 16.14 -10.57
C ILE A 230 20.75 15.38 -10.54
N PHE A 231 20.17 15.10 -11.70
CA PHE A 231 18.97 14.29 -11.83
C PHE A 231 19.21 13.21 -12.88
N PRO A 232 19.06 11.92 -12.56
CA PRO A 232 18.42 11.40 -11.34
C PRO A 232 19.34 11.21 -10.12
N GLY A 233 20.59 11.68 -10.14
CA GLY A 233 21.53 11.52 -9.01
C GLY A 233 20.95 11.91 -7.64
N VAL A 234 20.17 12.99 -7.55
CA VAL A 234 19.49 13.42 -6.32
C VAL A 234 18.50 12.38 -5.79
N ILE A 235 17.77 11.68 -6.66
CA ILE A 235 16.85 10.61 -6.27
C ILE A 235 17.64 9.43 -5.70
N VAL A 236 18.77 9.08 -6.30
CA VAL A 236 19.66 8.02 -5.80
C VAL A 236 20.23 8.40 -4.43
N ALA A 237 20.65 9.65 -4.26
CA ALA A 237 21.13 10.15 -2.96
C ALA A 237 20.06 10.04 -1.87
N PHE A 238 18.82 10.46 -2.16
CA PHE A 238 17.71 10.31 -1.22
C PHE A 238 17.39 8.84 -0.91
N ALA A 239 17.43 7.96 -1.92
CA ALA A 239 17.23 6.54 -1.74
C ALA A 239 18.24 5.96 -0.73
N ARG A 240 19.52 6.32 -0.86
CA ARG A 240 20.59 5.89 0.05
C ARG A 240 20.42 6.43 1.47
N VAL A 241 19.97 7.68 1.63
CA VAL A 241 19.68 8.27 2.95
C VAL A 241 18.53 7.51 3.64
N ILE A 242 17.46 7.23 2.89
CA ILE A 242 16.32 6.48 3.42
C ILE A 242 16.74 5.05 3.76
N GLU A 243 17.50 4.39 2.89
CA GLU A 243 18.03 3.04 3.13
C GLU A 243 18.90 3.00 4.40
N ALA A 244 19.78 3.98 4.60
CA ALA A 244 20.59 4.08 5.81
C ALA A 244 19.73 4.26 7.07
N ALA A 245 18.69 5.09 7.01
CA ALA A 245 17.75 5.28 8.13
C ALA A 245 16.96 4.00 8.43
N ILE A 246 16.49 3.29 7.40
CA ILE A 246 15.77 2.01 7.54
C ILE A 246 16.70 0.93 8.11
N ALA A 247 17.97 0.89 7.68
CA ALA A 247 18.97 -0.05 8.17
C ALA A 247 19.27 0.16 9.66
N GLU A 248 19.35 1.41 10.12
CA GLU A 248 19.50 1.73 11.54
C GLU A 248 18.28 1.30 12.36
N ILE A 249 17.07 1.53 11.84
CA ILE A 249 15.84 1.04 12.51
C ILE A 249 15.79 -0.49 12.54
N ASP A 250 16.22 -1.18 11.47
CA ASP A 250 16.33 -2.64 11.42
C ASP A 250 17.33 -3.17 12.46
N ARG A 251 18.48 -2.51 12.63
CA ARG A 251 19.45 -2.84 13.68
C ARG A 251 18.81 -2.76 15.06
N ARG A 252 18.10 -1.67 15.37
CA ARG A 252 17.37 -1.50 16.64
C ARG A 252 16.25 -2.52 16.83
N PHE A 253 15.55 -2.88 15.75
CA PHE A 253 14.54 -3.94 15.77
C PHE A 253 15.15 -5.30 16.17
N ARG A 254 16.30 -5.66 15.58
CA ARG A 254 17.01 -6.91 15.91
C ARG A 254 17.48 -6.93 17.37
N GLU A 255 17.90 -5.79 17.92
CA GLU A 255 18.28 -5.64 19.33
C GLU A 255 17.09 -5.82 20.28
N ALA A 256 15.91 -5.33 19.90
CA ALA A 256 14.69 -5.42 20.70
C ALA A 256 14.06 -6.83 20.77
N ARG A 257 14.50 -7.77 19.91
CA ARG A 257 14.05 -9.18 19.85
C ARG A 257 12.52 -9.31 19.88
N SER A 258 11.97 -9.98 20.91
CA SER A 258 10.56 -10.38 20.99
C SER A 258 9.57 -9.23 21.19
N LYS A 259 10.02 -8.02 21.52
CA LYS A 259 9.14 -6.87 21.76
C LYS A 259 8.75 -6.11 20.49
N GLY A 260 9.51 -6.27 19.39
CA GLY A 260 9.36 -5.48 18.17
C GLY A 260 9.74 -4.00 18.37
N LEU A 261 9.49 -3.16 17.36
CA LEU A 261 9.71 -1.71 17.47
C LEU A 261 8.69 -1.03 18.39
N GLY A 262 9.11 -0.03 19.17
CA GLY A 262 8.17 0.87 19.85
C GLY A 262 7.34 1.71 18.88
N MET A 263 6.35 2.44 19.38
CA MET A 263 5.42 3.25 18.59
C MET A 263 6.15 4.33 17.78
N ALA A 264 7.10 5.03 18.40
CA ALA A 264 7.85 6.10 17.74
C ALA A 264 8.70 5.56 16.57
N LEU A 265 9.43 4.46 16.75
CA LEU A 265 10.17 3.84 15.65
C LEU A 265 9.25 3.23 14.59
N SER A 266 8.08 2.71 14.99
CA SER A 266 7.07 2.16 14.06
C SER A 266 6.45 3.26 13.18
N GLU A 267 6.12 4.41 13.76
CA GLU A 267 5.66 5.58 13.00
C GLU A 267 6.80 6.23 12.20
N GLY A 268 8.04 6.14 12.71
CA GLY A 268 9.26 6.56 12.03
C GLY A 268 9.49 5.85 10.71
N ILE A 269 9.51 4.52 10.73
CA ILE A 269 9.64 3.72 9.51
C ILE A 269 8.46 3.97 8.56
N ALA A 270 7.26 4.12 9.10
CA ALA A 270 6.06 4.44 8.33
C ALA A 270 6.15 5.79 7.61
N ALA A 271 6.77 6.80 8.23
CA ALA A 271 7.03 8.09 7.63
C ALA A 271 8.12 7.98 6.54
N LEU A 272 9.23 7.29 6.83
CA LEU A 272 10.36 7.12 5.91
C LEU A 272 9.96 6.38 4.63
N ASP A 273 9.22 5.27 4.74
CA ASP A 273 8.72 4.51 3.58
C ASP A 273 7.85 5.37 2.67
N ARG A 274 6.95 6.17 3.27
CA ARG A 274 6.04 7.04 2.53
C ARG A 274 6.79 8.19 1.87
N LEU A 275 7.78 8.77 2.55
CA LEU A 275 8.66 9.78 1.98
C LEU A 275 9.49 9.23 0.82
N GLY A 276 9.99 8.00 0.94
CA GLY A 276 10.64 7.30 -0.17
C GLY A 276 9.72 7.18 -1.36
N ASN A 277 8.52 6.61 -1.19
CA ASN A 277 7.55 6.50 -2.27
C ASN A 277 7.20 7.86 -2.89
N PHE A 278 7.02 8.90 -2.08
CA PHE A 278 6.75 10.26 -2.57
C PHE A 278 7.94 10.83 -3.36
N CYS A 279 9.18 10.60 -2.94
CA CYS A 279 10.39 11.05 -3.65
C CYS A 279 10.43 10.57 -5.11
N PHE A 280 10.02 9.31 -5.35
CA PHE A 280 10.06 8.69 -6.67
C PHE A 280 8.80 8.93 -7.51
N THR A 281 7.64 9.04 -6.88
CA THR A 281 6.35 9.08 -7.58
C THR A 281 5.75 10.48 -7.66
N GLY A 282 6.05 11.34 -6.68
CA GLY A 282 5.40 12.62 -6.47
C GLY A 282 3.92 12.54 -6.10
N ASP A 283 3.39 11.36 -5.80
CA ASP A 283 1.96 11.16 -5.57
C ASP A 283 1.57 11.55 -4.12
N PRO A 284 0.80 12.62 -3.91
CA PRO A 284 0.45 13.06 -2.55
C PRO A 284 -0.43 12.06 -1.80
N ARG A 285 -1.08 11.09 -2.49
CA ARG A 285 -1.92 10.08 -1.85
C ARG A 285 -1.14 9.14 -0.94
N VAL A 286 0.17 9.01 -1.14
CA VAL A 286 1.03 8.21 -0.24
C VAL A 286 1.27 8.90 1.11
N LEU A 287 0.97 10.19 1.22
CA LEU A 287 1.19 11.02 2.41
C LEU A 287 -0.14 11.26 3.16
N PRO A 288 -0.42 10.56 4.26
CA PRO A 288 -1.65 10.76 5.03
C PRO A 288 -1.67 12.16 5.64
N THR A 289 -2.54 13.02 5.09
CA THR A 289 -2.50 14.47 5.34
C THR A 289 -2.65 14.84 6.82
N LYS A 290 -3.43 14.06 7.58
CA LYS A 290 -3.67 14.30 9.01
C LYS A 290 -2.38 14.22 9.84
N VAL A 291 -1.54 13.22 9.57
CA VAL A 291 -0.30 12.99 10.34
C VAL A 291 0.85 13.80 9.74
N ILE A 292 1.02 13.75 8.41
CA ILE A 292 2.15 14.39 7.72
C ILE A 292 2.14 15.92 7.84
N ARG A 293 0.96 16.55 8.00
CA ARG A 293 0.88 17.99 8.27
C ARG A 293 1.45 18.35 9.65
N LEU A 294 1.17 17.55 10.68
CA LEU A 294 1.69 17.80 12.03
C LEU A 294 3.19 17.59 12.15
N LEU A 295 3.74 16.69 11.34
CA LEU A 295 5.20 16.50 11.24
C LEU A 295 5.90 17.72 10.59
N GLY A 296 5.17 18.68 10.03
CA GLY A 296 5.70 19.83 9.30
C GLY A 296 6.21 19.47 7.89
N THR A 297 6.05 18.21 7.47
CA THR A 297 6.56 17.70 6.21
C THR A 297 5.90 18.39 5.02
N MET A 298 4.58 18.56 5.03
CA MET A 298 3.84 19.14 3.90
C MET A 298 4.32 20.55 3.56
N ASP A 299 4.53 21.38 4.57
CA ASP A 299 4.94 22.77 4.38
C ASP A 299 6.41 22.85 3.97
N SER A 300 7.28 22.01 4.56
CA SER A 300 8.68 21.89 4.16
C SER A 300 8.85 21.43 2.70
N LEU A 301 8.06 20.45 2.26
CA LEU A 301 8.07 19.98 0.87
C LEU A 301 7.62 21.07 -0.11
N LYS A 302 6.60 21.86 0.27
CA LYS A 302 6.10 22.96 -0.57
C LYS A 302 7.07 24.13 -0.67
N THR A 303 7.73 24.48 0.43
CA THR A 303 8.55 25.69 0.53
C THR A 303 10.01 25.44 0.16
N CYS A 304 10.60 24.38 0.69
CA CYS A 304 12.03 24.09 0.60
C CYS A 304 12.35 22.88 -0.28
N GLY A 305 11.35 22.10 -0.69
CA GLY A 305 11.58 20.84 -1.42
C GLY A 305 12.35 19.81 -0.61
N TRP A 306 12.24 19.85 0.72
CA TRP A 306 12.95 18.95 1.63
C TRP A 306 11.98 18.24 2.58
N PRO A 307 12.10 16.91 2.78
CA PRO A 307 11.27 16.21 3.75
C PRO A 307 11.68 16.57 5.17
N PHE A 308 10.72 17.02 5.98
CA PHE A 308 10.94 17.36 7.39
C PHE A 308 10.07 16.51 8.29
N ILE A 309 10.64 15.96 9.36
CA ILE A 309 9.92 15.29 10.44
C ILE A 309 10.26 16.07 11.71
N SER A 310 9.26 16.76 12.27
CA SER A 310 9.43 17.55 13.49
C SER A 310 9.83 16.65 14.67
N PRO A 311 11.03 16.83 15.27
CA PRO A 311 11.43 16.06 16.45
C PRO A 311 10.55 16.33 17.67
N ARG A 312 9.81 17.45 17.68
CA ARG A 312 8.84 17.76 18.73
C ARG A 312 7.59 16.88 18.68
N MET A 313 7.31 16.30 17.51
CA MET A 313 6.15 15.44 17.28
C MET A 313 6.55 13.97 17.20
N LEU A 314 7.62 13.68 16.47
CA LEU A 314 8.16 12.34 16.27
C LEU A 314 9.69 12.42 16.22
N ASP A 315 10.34 12.00 17.30
CA ASP A 315 11.79 11.88 17.37
C ASP A 315 12.22 10.43 17.20
N ILE A 316 13.06 10.17 16.20
CA ILE A 316 13.58 8.83 15.89
C ILE A 316 15.11 8.76 16.02
N ARG A 317 15.75 9.84 16.46
CA ARG A 317 17.21 9.96 16.45
C ARG A 317 17.87 9.02 17.45
N GLU A 318 17.34 8.94 18.67
CA GLU A 318 17.97 8.23 19.78
C GLU A 318 17.04 7.17 20.41
N GLY A 319 17.64 6.07 20.89
CA GLY A 319 16.96 5.03 21.65
C GLY A 319 15.71 4.46 20.96
N GLN A 320 14.63 4.35 21.73
CA GLN A 320 13.30 3.88 21.28
C GLN A 320 12.48 4.97 20.56
N GLY A 321 13.04 6.18 20.41
CA GLY A 321 12.31 7.33 19.90
C GLY A 321 11.27 7.86 20.87
N LEU A 322 10.70 9.02 20.53
CA LEU A 322 9.65 9.69 21.29
C LEU A 322 8.55 10.16 20.35
N VAL A 323 7.30 9.99 20.78
CA VAL A 323 6.13 10.50 20.06
C VAL A 323 5.29 11.39 20.97
N ASN A 324 4.94 12.58 20.48
CA ASN A 324 4.09 13.51 21.22
C ASN A 324 2.62 13.15 21.02
N LEU A 325 2.12 12.33 21.93
CA LEU A 325 0.75 11.81 21.92
C LEU A 325 -0.32 12.87 22.22
N VAL A 326 0.03 13.92 22.96
CA VAL A 326 -0.90 15.01 23.30
C VAL A 326 -1.26 15.82 22.05
N GLY A 327 -0.28 16.02 21.16
CA GLY A 327 -0.49 16.69 19.88
C GLY A 327 -0.81 15.75 18.71
N TRP A 328 -0.88 14.43 18.93
CA TRP A 328 -1.05 13.45 17.85
C TRP A 328 -2.51 13.35 17.42
N PRO A 329 -2.82 13.11 16.12
CA PRO A 329 -4.20 12.96 15.68
C PRO A 329 -4.86 11.77 16.35
N GLN A 330 -6.11 11.94 16.76
CA GLN A 330 -6.93 10.89 17.37
C GLN A 330 -8.12 10.51 16.48
N LEU A 331 -8.54 9.27 16.61
CA LEU A 331 -9.79 8.70 16.10
C LEU A 331 -10.96 9.11 17.00
N SER A 332 -12.19 8.83 16.55
CA SER A 332 -13.41 9.12 17.32
C SER A 332 -13.48 8.41 18.68
N ASN A 333 -12.76 7.30 18.82
CA ASN A 333 -12.63 6.54 20.06
C ASN A 333 -11.45 7.00 20.94
N GLY A 334 -10.83 8.15 20.66
CA GLY A 334 -9.71 8.69 21.42
C GLY A 334 -8.35 8.04 21.15
N ARG A 335 -8.28 6.99 20.31
CA ARG A 335 -7.03 6.31 19.97
C ARG A 335 -6.21 7.10 18.94
N PRO A 336 -4.87 7.03 18.98
CA PRO A 336 -4.03 7.71 18.01
C PRO A 336 -4.23 7.14 16.60
N VAL A 337 -4.16 8.01 15.60
CA VAL A 337 -4.10 7.61 14.19
C VAL A 337 -2.67 7.16 13.88
N LEU A 338 -2.47 5.88 13.57
CA LEU A 338 -1.16 5.29 13.32
C LEU A 338 -0.97 4.92 11.86
N MET A 339 0.10 5.45 11.25
CA MET A 339 0.44 5.21 9.86
C MET A 339 0.89 3.75 9.63
N HIS A 340 1.61 3.15 10.59
CA HIS A 340 2.11 1.78 10.40
C HIS A 340 0.99 0.73 10.44
N VAL A 341 -0.08 0.96 11.22
CA VAL A 341 -1.22 0.04 11.34
C VAL A 341 -1.91 -0.17 9.99
N ALA A 342 -2.08 0.89 9.19
CA ALA A 342 -2.62 0.79 7.84
C ALA A 342 -1.74 -0.05 6.90
N SER A 343 -0.43 -0.10 7.16
CA SER A 343 0.49 -0.97 6.41
C SER A 343 0.40 -2.43 6.84
N LEU A 344 0.18 -2.68 8.12
CA LEU A 344 -0.04 -4.02 8.65
C LEU A 344 -1.35 -4.62 8.13
N GLU A 345 -2.42 -3.83 8.12
CA GLU A 345 -3.74 -4.28 7.66
C GLU A 345 -3.68 -4.79 6.22
N TYR A 346 -2.90 -4.11 5.39
CA TYR A 346 -2.74 -4.47 4.00
C TYR A 346 -1.90 -5.74 3.79
N HIS A 347 -0.77 -5.88 4.51
CA HIS A 347 0.19 -6.97 4.28
C HIS A 347 -0.13 -8.26 5.03
N TYR A 348 -0.80 -8.18 6.19
CA TYR A 348 -1.04 -9.33 7.06
C TYR A 348 -2.50 -9.62 7.35
N ASP A 349 -3.38 -8.60 7.28
CA ASP A 349 -4.82 -8.58 7.59
C ASP A 349 -5.19 -7.61 8.74
N ARG A 350 -6.49 -7.35 8.85
CA ARG A 350 -7.09 -6.47 9.87
C ARG A 350 -6.90 -6.98 11.30
N THR A 351 -6.79 -8.29 11.50
CA THR A 351 -6.62 -8.91 12.81
C THR A 351 -5.23 -8.60 13.37
N VAL A 352 -4.18 -8.80 12.57
CA VAL A 352 -2.80 -8.49 12.94
C VAL A 352 -2.63 -6.99 13.18
N ALA A 353 -3.22 -6.16 12.32
CA ALA A 353 -3.19 -4.72 12.49
C ALA A 353 -3.88 -4.25 13.77
N SER A 354 -5.08 -4.77 14.05
CA SER A 354 -5.83 -4.44 15.27
C SER A 354 -5.11 -4.90 16.52
N ASN A 355 -4.59 -6.14 16.54
CA ASN A 355 -3.80 -6.66 17.65
C ASN A 355 -2.56 -5.80 17.91
N ARG A 356 -1.84 -5.40 16.85
CA ARG A 356 -0.65 -4.55 17.01
C ARG A 356 -1.00 -3.15 17.50
N HIS A 357 -2.06 -2.55 16.98
CA HIS A 357 -2.56 -1.26 17.44
C HIS A 357 -2.92 -1.31 18.93
N SER A 358 -3.67 -2.34 19.36
CA SER A 358 -4.02 -2.54 20.76
C SER A 358 -2.78 -2.79 21.63
N GLN A 359 -1.82 -3.61 21.18
CA GLN A 359 -0.57 -3.84 21.91
C GLN A 359 0.21 -2.55 22.16
N LEU A 360 0.38 -1.71 21.14
CA LEU A 360 1.08 -0.42 21.29
C LEU A 360 0.29 0.57 22.14
N TRP A 361 -1.03 0.61 21.98
CA TRP A 361 -1.93 1.38 22.84
C TRP A 361 -1.71 1.01 24.30
N PHE A 362 -1.78 -0.27 24.65
CA PHE A 362 -1.63 -0.68 26.03
C PHE A 362 -0.19 -0.62 26.55
N ALA A 363 0.82 -0.90 25.73
CA ALA A 363 2.23 -0.87 26.13
C ALA A 363 2.78 0.55 26.34
N GLU A 364 2.32 1.54 25.56
CA GLU A 364 2.89 2.89 25.57
C GLU A 364 1.91 3.99 26.02
N LEU A 365 0.59 3.74 25.92
CA LEU A 365 -0.46 4.72 26.28
C LEU A 365 -1.28 4.31 27.51
N GLY A 366 -1.49 3.01 27.74
CA GLY A 366 -2.24 2.47 28.87
C GLY A 366 -1.64 2.75 30.26
N GLY A 367 -0.40 3.24 30.33
CA GLY A 367 0.25 3.70 31.56
C GLY A 367 0.01 5.16 31.92
N ARG A 368 -0.68 5.96 31.09
CA ARG A 368 -1.04 7.33 31.48
C ARG A 368 -2.31 7.30 32.33
N SER A 369 -2.10 7.23 33.65
CA SER A 369 -3.06 7.56 34.70
C SER A 369 -4.30 6.65 34.73
N ILE A 370 -4.12 5.40 35.21
CA ILE A 370 -5.20 4.66 35.88
C ILE A 370 -5.41 5.33 37.26
N ASP A 371 -5.78 6.61 37.26
CA ASP A 371 -6.12 7.34 38.47
C ASP A 371 -7.63 7.26 38.63
N GLY A 372 -8.07 6.39 39.53
CA GLY A 372 -9.47 6.21 39.91
C GLY A 372 -10.15 4.97 39.32
N MET A 373 -11.18 4.51 40.03
CA MET A 373 -11.91 3.28 39.75
C MET A 373 -12.58 3.26 38.37
N ASP A 374 -13.14 4.39 37.92
CA ASP A 374 -13.87 4.46 36.65
C ASP A 374 -12.94 4.21 35.45
N ARG A 375 -11.73 4.80 35.46
CA ARG A 375 -10.72 4.59 34.42
C ARG A 375 -10.17 3.16 34.45
N MET A 376 -10.02 2.57 35.63
CA MET A 376 -9.63 1.17 35.78
C MET A 376 -10.68 0.24 35.16
N ILE A 377 -11.97 0.50 35.40
CA ILE A 377 -13.08 -0.28 34.82
C ILE A 377 -13.07 -0.15 33.29
N THR A 378 -12.91 1.07 32.75
CA THR A 378 -12.79 1.29 31.31
C THR A 378 -11.58 0.56 30.72
N PHE A 379 -10.42 0.66 31.36
CA PHE A 379 -9.21 -0.04 30.93
C PHE A 379 -9.39 -1.56 30.90
N LEU A 380 -9.94 -2.15 31.97
CA LEU A 380 -10.22 -3.59 32.01
C LEU A 380 -11.20 -3.99 30.90
N HIS A 381 -12.25 -3.20 30.69
CA HIS A 381 -13.22 -3.43 29.63
C HIS A 381 -12.56 -3.42 28.25
N GLU A 382 -11.70 -2.44 27.95
CA GLU A 382 -10.95 -2.36 26.69
C GLU A 382 -9.97 -3.54 26.52
N VAL A 383 -9.23 -3.92 27.55
CA VAL A 383 -8.31 -5.07 27.46
C VAL A 383 -9.07 -6.36 27.16
N PHE A 384 -10.18 -6.61 27.84
CA PHE A 384 -10.97 -7.81 27.57
C PHE A 384 -11.62 -7.77 26.20
N GLN A 385 -12.21 -6.63 25.81
CA GLN A 385 -12.92 -6.52 24.54
C GLN A 385 -12.00 -6.53 23.33
N ASP A 386 -10.84 -5.87 23.38
CA ASP A 386 -10.00 -5.64 22.21
C ASP A 386 -8.79 -6.57 22.11
N LEU A 387 -8.46 -7.30 23.19
CA LEU A 387 -7.38 -8.28 23.18
C LEU A 387 -7.86 -9.67 23.58
N TRP A 388 -8.48 -9.82 24.75
CA TRP A 388 -8.85 -11.14 25.25
C TRP A 388 -9.86 -11.83 24.33
N ILE A 389 -10.94 -11.13 23.92
CA ILE A 389 -11.96 -11.70 23.05
C ILE A 389 -11.37 -12.13 21.69
N PRO A 390 -10.71 -11.24 20.91
CA PRO A 390 -10.16 -11.61 19.61
C PRO A 390 -9.10 -12.72 19.67
N GLU A 391 -8.18 -12.65 20.65
CA GLU A 391 -7.12 -13.66 20.80
C GLU A 391 -7.70 -15.04 21.16
N THR A 392 -8.72 -15.09 22.02
CA THR A 392 -9.38 -16.33 22.43
C THR A 392 -10.21 -16.92 21.29
N VAL A 393 -10.93 -16.08 20.54
CA VAL A 393 -11.66 -16.48 19.32
C VAL A 393 -10.70 -17.08 18.30
N ALA A 394 -9.60 -16.39 17.99
CA ALA A 394 -8.60 -16.86 17.04
C ALA A 394 -7.90 -18.15 17.51
N PHE A 395 -7.73 -18.35 18.81
CA PHE A 395 -7.21 -19.59 19.35
C PHE A 395 -8.19 -20.75 19.18
N ILE A 396 -9.44 -20.58 19.60
CA ILE A 396 -10.49 -21.61 19.49
C ILE A 396 -10.69 -21.99 18.02
N ALA A 397 -10.83 -21.01 17.13
CA ALA A 397 -11.00 -21.28 15.71
C ALA A 397 -9.84 -22.06 15.10
N ARG A 398 -8.59 -21.77 15.49
CA ARG A 398 -7.42 -22.56 15.06
C ARG A 398 -7.47 -23.99 15.58
N GLN A 399 -7.89 -24.21 16.83
CA GLN A 399 -8.02 -25.57 17.37
C GLN A 399 -9.14 -26.36 16.67
N VAL A 400 -10.29 -25.72 16.44
CA VAL A 400 -11.44 -26.33 15.74
C VAL A 400 -11.06 -26.69 14.30
N ARG A 401 -10.49 -25.76 13.53
CA ARG A 401 -10.00 -26.03 12.16
C ARG A 401 -8.97 -27.16 12.13
N ARG A 402 -8.08 -27.23 13.13
CA ARG A 402 -7.09 -28.32 13.26
C ARG A 402 -7.75 -29.67 13.58
N GLY A 403 -8.78 -29.67 14.42
CA GLY A 403 -9.56 -30.87 14.76
C GLY A 403 -10.33 -31.42 13.56
N LEU A 404 -11.06 -30.54 12.85
CA LEU A 404 -11.79 -30.89 11.63
C LEU A 404 -10.86 -31.48 10.55
N ASN A 405 -9.71 -30.85 10.32
CA ASN A 405 -8.72 -31.36 9.35
C ASN A 405 -8.09 -32.70 9.77
N ARG A 406 -8.02 -33.01 11.07
CA ARG A 406 -7.56 -34.32 11.55
C ARG A 406 -8.63 -35.40 11.39
N GLY A 407 -9.90 -35.07 11.64
CA GLY A 407 -11.05 -35.97 11.46
C GLY A 407 -11.19 -36.45 10.01
N VAL A 408 -11.02 -35.54 9.04
CA VAL A 408 -11.07 -35.84 7.59
C VAL A 408 -9.94 -36.80 7.17
N CYS A 409 -8.75 -36.71 7.76
CA CYS A 409 -7.63 -37.62 7.45
C CYS A 409 -7.70 -38.97 8.18
N SER A 410 -8.39 -39.07 9.33
CA SER A 410 -8.54 -40.33 10.08
C SER A 410 -9.70 -41.22 9.61
N GLY A 411 -10.64 -40.68 8.84
CA GLY A 411 -11.79 -41.43 8.30
C GLY A 411 -11.45 -42.52 7.27
N GLY A 412 -10.18 -42.67 6.88
CA GLY A 412 -9.75 -43.65 5.87
C GLY A 412 -9.32 -45.02 6.39
N ARG A 413 -9.43 -45.33 7.69
CA ARG A 413 -8.81 -46.57 8.22
C ARG A 413 -9.60 -47.41 9.23
N SER A 414 -10.92 -47.28 9.35
CA SER A 414 -11.70 -48.25 10.13
C SER A 414 -13.05 -48.57 9.49
N GLY A 415 -13.18 -49.83 9.07
CA GLY A 415 -14.45 -50.51 8.84
C GLY A 415 -15.04 -50.39 7.43
N VAL A 416 -14.76 -51.38 6.58
CA VAL A 416 -15.69 -51.73 5.49
C VAL A 416 -16.94 -52.30 6.16
N GLY A 417 -18.01 -51.50 6.20
CA GLY A 417 -19.36 -51.92 6.57
C GLY A 417 -20.32 -51.38 5.50
N GLU A 418 -21.19 -52.26 5.00
CA GLU A 418 -22.12 -51.99 3.91
C GLU A 418 -23.10 -50.85 4.22
N HIS A 419 -23.51 -50.15 3.14
CA HIS A 419 -24.51 -49.06 3.06
C HIS A 419 -24.03 -47.64 3.38
N GLY A 420 -23.53 -46.98 2.32
CA GLY A 420 -23.92 -45.61 1.93
C GLY A 420 -23.82 -44.48 2.94
N ASP A 421 -22.61 -44.07 3.35
CA ASP A 421 -22.44 -42.87 4.19
C ASP A 421 -21.20 -42.02 3.87
N VAL A 422 -20.81 -42.00 2.59
CA VAL A 422 -19.61 -41.24 2.14
C VAL A 422 -19.88 -39.72 2.03
N ASN A 423 -21.14 -39.27 2.08
CA ASN A 423 -21.51 -37.85 1.96
C ASN A 423 -21.72 -37.11 3.30
N ILE A 424 -22.02 -37.81 4.40
CA ILE A 424 -22.41 -37.17 5.67
C ILE A 424 -21.22 -36.43 6.31
N GLY A 425 -20.02 -37.02 6.32
CA GLY A 425 -18.85 -36.40 6.94
C GLY A 425 -18.37 -35.09 6.28
N ASN A 426 -18.67 -34.89 4.99
CA ASN A 426 -18.36 -33.65 4.28
C ASN A 426 -19.39 -32.55 4.55
N GLU A 427 -20.68 -32.91 4.63
CA GLU A 427 -21.76 -31.96 4.94
C GLU A 427 -21.68 -31.49 6.40
N GLU A 428 -21.44 -32.40 7.34
CA GLU A 428 -21.27 -32.05 8.76
C GLU A 428 -20.02 -31.18 8.99
N SER A 429 -18.92 -31.45 8.27
CA SER A 429 -17.70 -30.64 8.35
C SER A 429 -17.91 -29.25 7.76
N ALA A 430 -18.65 -29.15 6.66
CA ALA A 430 -19.05 -27.87 6.06
C ALA A 430 -19.96 -27.08 7.01
N GLN A 431 -20.91 -27.75 7.68
CA GLN A 431 -21.81 -27.13 8.64
C GLN A 431 -21.09 -26.63 9.90
N ALA A 432 -20.10 -27.39 10.39
CA ALA A 432 -19.22 -26.95 11.47
C ALA A 432 -18.33 -25.75 11.05
N MET A 433 -17.85 -25.72 9.80
CA MET A 433 -17.11 -24.58 9.26
C MET A 433 -17.98 -23.32 9.18
N ILE A 434 -19.22 -23.44 8.69
CA ILE A 434 -20.20 -22.33 8.63
C ILE A 434 -20.54 -21.83 10.03
N ALA A 435 -20.76 -22.74 10.98
CA ALA A 435 -21.02 -22.38 12.38
C ALA A 435 -19.83 -21.65 13.02
N LEU A 436 -18.60 -22.06 12.69
CA LEU A 436 -17.37 -21.40 13.15
C LEU A 436 -17.22 -19.99 12.55
N GLU A 437 -17.39 -19.83 11.24
CA GLU A 437 -17.33 -18.52 10.59
C GLU A 437 -18.41 -17.57 11.12
N ALA A 438 -19.63 -18.08 11.32
CA ALA A 438 -20.73 -17.34 11.91
C ALA A 438 -20.50 -17.00 13.39
N TRP A 439 -19.62 -17.71 14.10
CA TRP A 439 -19.23 -17.42 15.47
C TRP A 439 -18.09 -16.39 15.52
N GLU A 440 -17.09 -16.50 14.63
CA GLU A 440 -15.99 -15.53 14.46
C GLU A 440 -16.50 -14.13 14.11
N ALA A 441 -17.56 -14.03 13.30
CA ALA A 441 -18.10 -12.74 12.83
C ALA A 441 -19.03 -12.02 13.82
N ARG A 442 -19.30 -12.57 15.01
CA ARG A 442 -20.27 -12.01 15.98
C ARG A 442 -19.63 -11.06 16.99
N ASP A 443 -20.35 -10.01 17.36
CA ASP A 443 -19.95 -9.03 18.39
C ASP A 443 -19.93 -9.59 19.83
N SER A 444 -20.48 -10.78 20.07
CA SER A 444 -20.50 -11.43 21.40
C SER A 444 -20.38 -12.94 21.29
N PRO A 445 -19.19 -13.46 20.94
CA PRO A 445 -18.97 -14.88 20.67
C PRO A 445 -19.16 -15.75 21.93
N PHE A 446 -18.87 -15.21 23.12
CA PHE A 446 -18.94 -15.95 24.39
C PHE A 446 -20.29 -15.94 25.10
N LYS A 447 -21.38 -15.47 24.46
CA LYS A 447 -22.73 -15.68 25.00
C LYS A 447 -23.04 -17.18 25.05
N THR A 448 -23.65 -17.65 26.13
CA THR A 448 -23.97 -19.08 26.35
C THR A 448 -24.65 -19.71 25.14
N SER A 449 -25.67 -19.05 24.60
CA SER A 449 -26.41 -19.52 23.43
C SER A 449 -25.61 -19.58 22.13
N HIS A 450 -24.55 -18.79 21.99
CA HIS A 450 -23.66 -18.82 20.82
C HIS A 450 -22.58 -19.90 20.97
N PHE A 451 -22.03 -20.02 22.18
CA PHE A 451 -21.05 -21.06 22.50
C PHE A 451 -21.67 -22.46 22.42
N GLU A 452 -22.88 -22.65 22.95
CA GLU A 452 -23.62 -23.91 22.87
C GLU A 452 -23.82 -24.35 21.42
N LYS A 453 -24.22 -23.44 20.53
CA LYS A 453 -24.37 -23.72 19.09
C LYS A 453 -23.07 -24.15 18.43
N LEU A 454 -21.96 -23.47 18.70
CA LEU A 454 -20.66 -23.87 18.18
C LEU A 454 -20.25 -25.23 18.74
N SER A 455 -20.41 -25.44 20.04
CA SER A 455 -20.04 -26.69 20.71
C SER A 455 -20.86 -27.88 20.19
N ALA A 456 -22.16 -27.72 19.94
CA ALA A 456 -23.01 -28.77 19.39
C ALA A 456 -22.54 -29.26 18.01
N GLU A 457 -21.99 -28.37 17.19
CA GLU A 457 -21.46 -28.71 15.86
C GLU A 457 -20.02 -29.25 15.92
N VAL A 458 -19.18 -28.72 16.81
CA VAL A 458 -17.77 -29.13 16.94
C VAL A 458 -17.62 -30.47 17.68
N LEU A 459 -18.47 -30.75 18.67
CA LEU A 459 -18.42 -31.98 19.48
C LEU A 459 -18.73 -33.25 18.67
N LYS A 460 -19.33 -33.12 17.47
CA LYS A 460 -19.55 -34.23 16.53
C LYS A 460 -18.23 -34.84 16.02
N PHE A 461 -17.13 -34.09 16.09
CA PHE A 461 -15.82 -34.48 15.56
C PHE A 461 -14.79 -34.82 16.65
N ASP A 462 -15.17 -34.73 17.93
CA ASP A 462 -14.27 -34.98 19.05
C ASP A 462 -14.42 -36.43 19.54
N ASN A 463 -13.46 -37.30 19.20
CA ASN A 463 -13.43 -38.71 19.63
C ASN A 463 -13.04 -38.89 21.11
N HIS A 464 -12.93 -37.82 21.89
CA HIS A 464 -12.72 -37.88 23.33
C HIS A 464 -14.03 -37.80 24.08
N SER A 465 -14.35 -38.87 24.82
CA SER A 465 -15.46 -38.90 25.77
C SER A 465 -15.39 -37.68 26.71
N ILE A 466 -16.39 -36.81 26.61
CA ILE A 466 -16.62 -35.62 27.46
C ILE A 466 -16.67 -35.98 28.96
N ASN A 467 -16.75 -37.26 29.32
CA ASN A 467 -16.78 -37.76 30.70
C ASN A 467 -15.55 -37.41 31.56
N LYS A 468 -14.53 -36.74 31.03
CA LYS A 468 -13.41 -36.18 31.84
C LYS A 468 -13.38 -34.65 31.93
N SER A 469 -14.21 -33.93 31.19
CA SER A 469 -14.29 -32.46 31.30
C SER A 469 -15.31 -32.07 32.37
N LYS A 470 -14.91 -32.07 33.65
CA LYS A 470 -15.73 -31.50 34.73
C LYS A 470 -15.99 -30.02 34.39
N ILE A 471 -17.26 -29.67 34.13
CA ILE A 471 -17.70 -28.27 34.13
C ILE A 471 -17.49 -27.77 35.56
N VAL A 472 -16.50 -26.90 35.74
CA VAL A 472 -16.23 -26.28 37.04
C VAL A 472 -17.07 -25.01 37.13
N LEU A 473 -18.06 -25.02 38.02
CA LEU A 473 -18.82 -23.83 38.35
C LEU A 473 -17.92 -22.92 39.20
N LYS A 474 -17.42 -21.84 38.61
CA LYS A 474 -16.65 -20.80 39.30
C LYS A 474 -17.51 -19.55 39.42
N THR A 475 -17.47 -18.88 40.57
CA THR A 475 -18.06 -17.54 40.66
C THR A 475 -17.21 -16.54 39.86
N ARG A 476 -17.78 -15.37 39.54
CA ARG A 476 -17.02 -14.29 38.87
C ARG A 476 -15.79 -13.86 39.68
N ARG A 477 -15.89 -13.93 41.01
CA ARG A 477 -14.81 -13.59 41.94
C ARG A 477 -13.70 -14.63 41.88
N ASP A 478 -14.03 -15.92 41.93
CA ASP A 478 -13.05 -17.01 41.86
C ASP A 478 -12.27 -16.98 40.54
N PHE A 479 -12.96 -16.68 39.44
CA PHE A 479 -12.32 -16.56 38.13
C PHE A 479 -11.41 -15.33 38.03
N ALA A 480 -11.83 -14.19 38.57
CA ALA A 480 -10.99 -12.99 38.62
C ALA A 480 -9.75 -13.19 39.49
N GLU A 481 -9.89 -13.87 40.63
CA GLU A 481 -8.80 -14.23 41.54
C GLU A 481 -7.82 -15.20 40.89
N GLU A 482 -8.30 -16.20 40.14
CA GLU A 482 -7.46 -17.10 39.37
C GLU A 482 -6.64 -16.36 38.29
N ILE A 483 -7.26 -15.42 37.57
CA ILE A 483 -6.54 -14.57 36.61
C ILE A 483 -5.48 -13.74 37.33
N PHE A 484 -5.84 -13.09 38.43
CA PHE A 484 -4.92 -12.25 39.20
C PHE A 484 -3.71 -13.04 39.72
N ILE A 485 -3.94 -14.20 40.33
CA ILE A 485 -2.90 -15.10 40.85
C ILE A 485 -2.01 -15.61 39.70
N ALA A 486 -2.61 -16.04 38.59
CA ALA A 486 -1.85 -16.52 37.44
C ALA A 486 -0.95 -15.42 36.82
N LEU A 487 -1.41 -14.17 36.85
CA LEU A 487 -0.65 -13.01 36.40
C LEU A 487 0.48 -12.65 37.37
N ILE A 488 0.24 -12.59 38.68
CA ILE A 488 1.24 -12.10 39.65
C ILE A 488 2.23 -13.19 40.08
N GLU A 489 1.75 -14.41 40.34
CA GLU A 489 2.59 -15.47 40.93
C GLU A 489 3.30 -16.35 39.90
N GLY A 490 2.97 -16.20 38.60
CA GLY A 490 3.68 -16.83 37.49
C GLY A 490 3.73 -18.36 37.55
N GLY A 491 2.78 -19.01 38.25
CA GLY A 491 2.75 -20.47 38.42
C GLY A 491 3.73 -21.02 39.46
N ARG A 492 4.23 -20.21 40.41
CA ARG A 492 4.95 -20.73 41.58
C ARG A 492 3.97 -21.31 42.61
N LYS A 493 4.42 -22.32 43.38
CA LYS A 493 3.67 -23.00 44.46
C LYS A 493 2.36 -23.72 44.05
N GLY A 494 2.35 -24.44 42.93
CA GLY A 494 1.21 -25.29 42.57
C GLY A 494 -0.03 -24.55 42.05
N ASN A 495 0.05 -23.23 41.90
CA ASN A 495 -1.02 -22.40 41.33
C ASN A 495 -0.98 -22.40 39.78
N PRO A 496 -2.14 -22.20 39.12
CA PRO A 496 -2.22 -22.15 37.66
C PRO A 496 -1.35 -21.01 37.11
N GLY A 497 -0.39 -21.32 36.24
CA GLY A 497 0.41 -20.29 35.55
C GLY A 497 -0.35 -19.69 34.37
N VAL A 498 0.12 -18.58 33.79
CA VAL A 498 -0.52 -17.89 32.63
C VAL A 498 -0.96 -18.83 31.49
N LYS A 499 -0.25 -19.96 31.29
CA LYS A 499 -0.59 -21.00 30.31
C LYS A 499 -1.93 -21.71 30.55
N SER A 500 -2.51 -21.63 31.74
CA SER A 500 -3.83 -22.20 32.05
C SER A 500 -4.99 -21.29 31.66
N ILE A 501 -4.75 -19.99 31.54
CA ILE A 501 -5.77 -18.96 31.27
C ILE A 501 -5.60 -18.30 29.90
N ALA A 502 -4.44 -18.45 29.27
CA ALA A 502 -4.13 -17.81 28.00
C ALA A 502 -3.26 -18.71 27.09
N PRO A 503 -3.52 -18.71 25.77
CA PRO A 503 -2.63 -19.28 24.77
C PRO A 503 -1.20 -18.73 24.85
N THR A 504 -0.21 -19.52 24.43
CA THR A 504 1.22 -19.13 24.46
C THR A 504 1.54 -17.83 23.72
N HIS A 505 0.74 -17.44 22.74
CA HIS A 505 0.91 -16.24 21.92
C HIS A 505 0.05 -15.06 22.37
N SER A 506 -0.69 -15.18 23.47
CA SER A 506 -1.55 -14.11 23.95
C SER A 506 -0.78 -12.95 24.56
N THR A 507 -1.23 -11.73 24.25
CA THR A 507 -0.54 -10.50 24.67
C THR A 507 -1.23 -9.78 25.82
N TRP A 508 -2.54 -9.97 26.00
CA TRP A 508 -3.31 -9.42 27.11
C TRP A 508 -2.73 -9.74 28.52
N PRO A 509 -2.13 -10.92 28.81
CA PRO A 509 -1.64 -11.21 30.16
C PRO A 509 -0.47 -10.31 30.55
N SER A 510 0.42 -10.02 29.59
CA SER A 510 1.58 -9.15 29.83
C SER A 510 1.15 -7.69 30.04
N ILE A 511 0.10 -7.27 29.34
CA ILE A 511 -0.50 -5.94 29.45
C ILE A 511 -1.20 -5.76 30.79
N LEU A 512 -2.04 -6.71 31.19
CA LEU A 512 -2.71 -6.67 32.50
C LEU A 512 -1.71 -6.72 33.65
N ARG A 513 -0.66 -7.55 33.54
CA ARG A 513 0.42 -7.57 34.54
C ARG A 513 1.17 -6.25 34.63
N ALA A 514 1.34 -5.52 33.54
CA ALA A 514 2.03 -4.22 33.57
C ALA A 514 1.17 -3.09 34.17
N ALA A 515 -0.15 -3.28 34.20
CA ALA A 515 -1.10 -2.33 34.77
C ALA A 515 -1.43 -2.58 36.26
N ILE A 516 -1.19 -3.80 36.74
CA ILE A 516 -1.22 -4.18 38.17
C ILE A 516 0.13 -3.86 38.80
#